data_AF-A0AAU2K1B4-F1
#
_entry.id   AF-A0AAU2K1B4-F1
#
_cell.length_a   1.000
_cell.length_b   1.000
_cell.length_c   1.000
_cell.angle_alpha   90.00
_cell.angle_beta   90.00
_cell.angle_gamma   90.00
#
_symmetry.space_group_name_H-M   'P 1'
#
loop_
_entity.id
_entity.type
_entity.pdbx_description
1 polymer ?
#
loop_
_entity_poly.entity_id
_entity_poly.type
_entity_poly.pdbx_seq_one_letter_code
_entity_poly.pdbx_strand_id
1 'polypeptide(L)'
;MTHTVQCLPGSSELRLRARRETAGFLRSLPVSADPAAALRACTEAMPQASTPAEVHALTELAAGGEEAGLIALRNLLRAAGTRCREQGELQLATRYERAGDLLDIADRALFQLGVDLLTSAYNASPDISEPSFTSASHGKGAST
;
A
#
# COMPACT_ATOMS: atom_id res chain seq x y z
N MET A 1 -3.87 38.38 12.70
CA MET A 1 -2.87 37.33 12.36
C MET A 1 -3.59 36.00 12.41
N THR A 2 -4.07 35.53 11.27
CA THR A 2 -4.71 34.21 11.13
C THR A 2 -3.61 33.16 11.09
N HIS A 3 -3.43 32.44 12.19
CA HIS A 3 -2.63 31.22 12.19
C HIS A 3 -3.42 30.16 11.41
N THR A 4 -3.06 29.95 10.15
CA THR A 4 -3.48 28.75 9.43
C THR A 4 -2.81 27.58 10.12
N VAL A 5 -3.57 26.87 10.97
CA VAL A 5 -3.12 25.57 11.50
C VAL A 5 -3.14 24.64 10.30
N GLN A 6 -1.98 24.44 9.66
CA GLN A 6 -1.82 23.39 8.66
C GLN A 6 -2.04 22.06 9.37
N CYS A 7 -3.25 21.50 9.22
CA CYS A 7 -3.55 20.16 9.71
C CYS A 7 -2.86 19.18 8.76
N LEU A 8 -2.01 18.30 9.29
CA LEU A 8 -1.37 17.27 8.47
C LEU A 8 -2.48 16.34 7.92
N PRO A 9 -2.57 16.10 6.60
CA PRO A 9 -3.54 15.15 6.06
C PRO A 9 -3.31 13.77 6.67
N GLY A 10 -4.40 13.06 6.91
CA GLY A 10 -4.33 11.72 7.49
C GLY A 10 -3.62 10.74 6.54
N SER A 11 -3.02 9.68 7.08
CA SER A 11 -2.32 8.67 6.26
C SER A 11 -3.23 8.05 5.19
N SER A 12 -4.53 7.91 5.45
CA SER A 12 -5.51 7.44 4.45
C SER A 12 -5.69 8.41 3.28
N GLU A 13 -5.62 9.71 3.55
CA GLU A 13 -5.76 10.76 2.54
C GLU A 13 -4.53 10.84 1.64
N LEU A 14 -3.33 10.82 2.23
CA LEU A 14 -2.06 10.77 1.50
C LEU A 14 -2.01 9.57 0.55
N ARG A 15 -2.45 8.40 1.02
CA ARG A 15 -2.51 7.17 0.19
C ARG A 15 -3.51 7.28 -0.95
N LEU A 16 -4.72 7.77 -0.68
CA LEU A 16 -5.74 7.95 -1.72
C LEU A 16 -5.26 8.89 -2.82
N ARG A 17 -4.56 9.97 -2.44
CA ARG A 17 -3.93 10.89 -3.37
C ARG A 17 -2.85 10.20 -4.20
N ALA A 18 -1.92 9.49 -3.55
CA ALA A 18 -0.84 8.76 -4.23
C ALA A 18 -1.37 7.74 -5.25
N ARG A 19 -2.45 7.01 -4.92
CA ARG A 19 -3.09 6.07 -5.87
C ARG A 19 -3.65 6.76 -7.12
N ARG A 20 -4.22 7.96 -6.97
CA ARG A 20 -4.75 8.72 -8.11
C ARG A 20 -3.64 9.23 -9.00
N GLU A 21 -2.57 9.74 -8.41
CA GLU A 21 -1.40 10.28 -9.12
C GLU A 21 -0.64 9.19 -9.89
N THR A 22 -0.59 7.97 -9.33
CA THR A 22 0.18 6.86 -9.90
C THR A 22 -0.61 5.95 -10.82
N ALA A 23 -1.89 6.22 -11.06
CA ALA A 23 -2.74 5.36 -11.87
C ALA A 23 -2.20 5.16 -13.30
N GLY A 24 -1.55 6.16 -13.89
CA GLY A 24 -0.89 6.05 -15.21
C GLY A 24 0.37 5.19 -15.16
N PHE A 25 1.21 5.40 -14.14
CA PHE A 25 2.41 4.61 -13.88
C PHE A 25 2.07 3.12 -13.67
N LEU A 26 1.09 2.81 -12.82
CA LEU A 26 0.65 1.44 -12.56
C LEU A 26 0.12 0.73 -13.82
N ARG A 27 -0.60 1.44 -14.70
CA ARG A 27 -1.07 0.88 -15.98
C ARG A 27 0.05 0.57 -16.97
N SER A 28 1.19 1.24 -16.83
CA SER A 28 2.36 1.01 -17.70
C SER A 28 3.18 -0.21 -17.28
N LEU A 29 3.00 -0.70 -16.04
CA LEU A 29 3.70 -1.87 -15.55
C LEU A 29 3.13 -3.14 -16.20
N PRO A 30 3.98 -4.08 -16.64
CA PRO A 30 3.56 -5.39 -17.10
C PRO A 30 3.19 -6.27 -15.90
N VAL A 31 2.06 -5.98 -15.24
CA VAL A 31 1.59 -6.75 -14.10
C VAL A 31 0.94 -8.03 -14.60
N SER A 32 1.62 -9.15 -14.38
CA SER A 32 1.09 -10.49 -14.65
C SER A 32 0.07 -10.89 -13.59
N ALA A 33 -0.86 -11.79 -13.95
CA ALA A 33 -1.73 -12.47 -12.98
C ALA A 33 -0.95 -13.43 -12.05
N ASP A 34 0.30 -13.80 -12.40
CA ASP A 34 1.19 -14.54 -11.52
C ASP A 34 1.77 -13.62 -10.42
N PRO A 35 1.49 -13.87 -9.12
CA PRO A 35 1.99 -13.07 -8.02
C PRO A 35 3.52 -12.98 -7.96
N ALA A 36 4.24 -14.03 -8.36
CA ALA A 36 5.70 -14.02 -8.36
C ALA A 36 6.27 -13.14 -9.50
N ALA A 37 5.61 -13.12 -10.65
CA ALA A 37 5.94 -12.20 -11.73
C ALA A 37 5.59 -10.74 -11.37
N ALA A 38 4.45 -10.51 -10.70
CA ALA A 38 4.10 -9.18 -10.20
C ALA A 38 5.12 -8.64 -9.18
N LEU A 39 5.57 -9.46 -8.22
CA LEU A 39 6.62 -9.07 -7.27
C LEU A 39 7.95 -8.75 -7.97
N ARG A 40 8.32 -9.52 -9.01
CA ARG A 40 9.51 -9.25 -9.83
C ARG A 40 9.39 -7.91 -10.57
N ALA A 41 8.25 -7.66 -11.21
CA ALA A 41 8.00 -6.39 -11.89
C ALA A 41 8.06 -5.20 -10.92
N CYS A 42 7.49 -5.34 -9.71
CA CYS A 42 7.60 -4.30 -8.67
C CYS A 42 9.04 -4.06 -8.24
N THR A 43 9.83 -5.13 -8.09
CA THR A 43 11.25 -5.06 -7.72
C THR A 43 12.07 -4.34 -8.80
N GLU A 44 11.83 -4.66 -10.07
CA GLU A 44 12.51 -4.05 -11.23
C GLU A 44 12.11 -2.58 -11.45
N ALA A 45 10.87 -2.23 -11.12
CA ALA A 45 10.35 -0.87 -11.22
C ALA A 45 10.77 0.03 -10.04
N MET A 46 11.11 -0.54 -8.87
CA MET A 46 11.51 0.20 -7.67
C MET A 46 12.64 1.22 -7.91
N PRO A 47 13.77 0.89 -8.57
CA PRO A 47 14.81 1.87 -8.87
C PRO A 47 14.42 2.92 -9.92
N GLN A 48 13.32 2.70 -10.66
CA GLN A 48 12.81 3.60 -11.69
C GLN A 48 11.73 4.55 -11.14
N ALA A 49 11.21 4.28 -9.94
CA ALA A 49 10.25 5.16 -9.28
C ALA A 49 10.89 6.52 -9.00
N SER A 50 10.32 7.54 -9.61
CA SER A 50 10.78 8.93 -9.57
C SER A 50 10.09 9.74 -8.48
N THR A 51 8.95 9.25 -7.96
CA THR A 51 8.16 9.94 -6.94
C THR A 51 7.86 9.05 -5.72
N PRO A 52 7.69 9.65 -4.52
CA PRO A 52 7.20 8.96 -3.33
C PRO A 52 5.86 8.24 -3.55
N ALA A 53 4.99 8.81 -4.39
CA ALA A 53 3.73 8.19 -4.77
C ALA A 53 3.96 6.89 -5.54
N GLU A 54 4.85 6.88 -6.53
CA GLU A 54 5.21 5.67 -7.29
C GLU A 54 5.81 4.58 -6.40
N VAL A 55 6.69 4.93 -5.47
CA VAL A 55 7.23 3.97 -4.48
C VAL A 55 6.11 3.38 -3.64
N HIS A 56 5.21 4.22 -3.13
CA HIS A 56 4.05 3.74 -2.36
C HIS A 56 3.14 2.83 -3.20
N ALA A 57 2.90 3.16 -4.47
CA ALA A 57 2.08 2.37 -5.36
C ALA A 57 2.72 1.00 -5.67
N LEU A 58 4.04 0.93 -5.80
CA LEU A 58 4.78 -0.33 -5.96
C LEU A 58 4.73 -1.19 -4.70
N THR A 59 4.92 -0.59 -3.51
CA THR A 59 4.83 -1.34 -2.25
C THR A 59 3.41 -1.81 -1.98
N GLU A 60 2.42 -0.99 -2.32
CA GLU A 60 1.02 -1.36 -2.23
C GLU A 60 0.65 -2.45 -3.25
N LEU A 61 1.15 -2.40 -4.48
CA LEU A 61 0.90 -3.46 -5.47
C LEU A 61 1.54 -4.78 -5.04
N ALA A 62 2.75 -4.73 -4.48
CA ALA A 62 3.43 -5.90 -3.92
C ALA A 62 2.69 -6.48 -2.70
N ALA A 63 2.06 -5.63 -1.89
CA ALA A 63 1.33 -6.00 -0.68
C ALA A 63 -0.17 -6.31 -0.92
N GLY A 64 -0.79 -5.75 -1.96
CA GLY A 64 -2.23 -5.48 -2.03
C GLY A 64 -2.89 -5.57 -3.41
N GLY A 65 -2.20 -6.09 -4.44
CA GLY A 65 -2.87 -6.53 -5.68
C GLY A 65 -3.81 -7.74 -5.47
N GLU A 66 -4.84 -7.86 -6.33
CA GLU A 66 -6.13 -8.55 -6.15
C GLU A 66 -6.17 -9.95 -5.50
N GLU A 67 -5.11 -10.76 -5.53
CA GLU A 67 -4.98 -11.99 -4.74
C GLU A 67 -3.53 -12.21 -4.26
N ALA A 68 -3.06 -11.30 -3.40
CA ALA A 68 -2.43 -11.68 -2.14
C ALA A 68 -1.19 -12.62 -2.22
N GLY A 69 -0.20 -12.40 -3.09
CA GLY A 69 0.99 -13.26 -3.13
C GLY A 69 1.69 -13.48 -1.77
N LEU A 70 1.96 -12.40 -1.04
CA LEU A 70 2.57 -12.46 0.31
C LEU A 70 1.61 -13.01 1.37
N ILE A 71 0.33 -12.59 1.33
CA ILE A 71 -0.70 -13.05 2.25
C ILE A 71 -1.01 -14.55 2.04
N ALA A 72 -1.08 -15.02 0.80
CA ALA A 72 -1.29 -16.40 0.41
C ALA A 72 -0.08 -17.26 0.79
N LEU A 73 1.14 -16.77 0.58
CA LEU A 73 2.36 -17.44 1.03
C LEU A 73 2.40 -17.56 2.56
N ARG A 74 2.05 -16.49 3.29
CA ARG A 74 1.89 -16.53 4.75
C ARG A 74 0.85 -17.55 5.18
N ASN A 75 -0.32 -17.56 4.55
CA ASN A 75 -1.39 -18.49 4.88
C ASN A 75 -0.96 -19.96 4.62
N LEU A 76 -0.23 -20.20 3.53
CA LEU A 76 0.35 -21.50 3.21
C LEU A 76 1.40 -21.93 4.26
N LEU A 77 2.27 -21.01 4.70
CA LEU A 77 3.25 -21.28 5.76
C LEU A 77 2.56 -21.61 7.09
N ARG A 78 1.50 -20.89 7.45
CA ARG A 78 0.69 -21.22 8.65
C ARG A 78 0.06 -22.60 8.54
N ALA A 79 -0.55 -22.92 7.39
CA ALA A 79 -1.14 -24.25 7.16
C ALA A 79 -0.09 -25.38 7.21
N ALA A 80 1.11 -25.14 6.65
CA ALA A 80 2.23 -26.07 6.76
C ALA A 80 2.67 -26.28 8.22
N GLY A 81 2.75 -25.20 9.00
CA GLY A 81 3.05 -25.26 10.43
C GLY A 81 2.05 -26.10 11.22
N THR A 82 0.74 -25.89 10.98
CA THR A 82 -0.33 -26.69 11.58
C THR A 82 -0.18 -28.17 11.24
N ARG A 83 0.03 -28.50 9.96
CA ARG A 83 0.24 -29.89 9.52
C ARG A 83 1.43 -30.55 10.20
N CYS A 84 2.57 -29.85 10.32
CA CYS A 84 3.74 -30.38 11.00
C CYS A 84 3.47 -30.64 12.48
N ARG A 85 2.72 -29.76 13.14
CA ARG A 85 2.34 -29.90 14.55
C ARG A 85 1.44 -31.13 14.75
N GLU A 86 0.47 -31.34 13.87
CA GLU A 86 -0.41 -32.53 13.88
C GLU A 86 0.37 -33.84 13.69
N GLN A 87 1.51 -33.79 13.00
CA GLN A 87 2.40 -34.95 12.78
C GLN A 87 3.45 -35.14 13.88
N GLY A 88 3.49 -34.27 14.91
CA GLY A 88 4.49 -34.32 15.98
C GLY A 88 5.83 -33.64 15.65
N GLU A 89 5.96 -33.02 14.47
CA GLU A 89 7.17 -32.36 13.97
C GLU A 89 7.28 -30.91 14.48
N LEU A 90 7.39 -30.74 15.81
CA LEU A 90 7.29 -29.43 16.47
C LEU A 90 8.36 -28.40 16.03
N GLN A 91 9.58 -28.85 15.75
CA GLN A 91 10.65 -27.97 15.28
C GLN A 91 10.35 -27.44 13.87
N LEU A 92 9.81 -28.31 13.00
CA LEU A 92 9.44 -27.94 11.64
C LEU A 92 8.21 -27.03 11.63
N ALA A 93 7.23 -27.29 12.50
CA ALA A 93 6.09 -26.42 12.72
C ALA A 93 6.52 -25.00 13.10
N THR A 94 7.42 -24.89 14.09
CA THR A 94 7.98 -23.61 14.55
C THR A 94 8.69 -22.86 13.42
N ARG A 95 9.41 -23.58 12.56
CA ARG A 95 10.11 -22.98 11.42
C ARG A 95 9.14 -22.32 10.43
N TYR A 96 8.04 -23.01 10.09
CA TYR A 96 7.05 -22.48 9.17
C TYR A 96 6.25 -21.32 9.75
N GLU A 97 5.87 -21.40 11.03
CA GLU A 97 5.20 -20.30 11.74
C GLU A 97 6.06 -19.03 11.76
N ARG A 98 7.34 -19.15 12.15
CA ARG A 98 8.30 -18.02 12.15
C ARG A 98 8.50 -17.42 10.76
N ALA A 99 8.53 -18.25 9.71
CA ALA A 99 8.63 -17.74 8.34
C ALA A 99 7.40 -16.90 7.96
N GLY A 100 6.21 -17.33 8.39
CA GLY A 100 4.98 -16.55 8.21
C GLY A 100 5.02 -15.21 8.96
N ASP A 101 5.53 -15.19 10.19
CA ASP A 101 5.67 -13.96 10.99
C ASP A 101 6.65 -12.97 10.36
N LEU A 102 7.77 -13.46 9.79
CA LEU A 102 8.72 -12.61 9.07
C LEU A 102 8.10 -11.98 7.82
N LEU A 103 7.21 -12.69 7.12
CA LEU A 103 6.47 -12.11 6.00
C LEU A 103 5.49 -11.01 6.46
N ASP A 104 4.80 -11.20 7.58
CA ASP A 104 3.95 -10.16 8.18
C ASP A 104 4.75 -8.90 8.56
N ILE A 105 5.97 -9.08 9.08
CA ILE A 105 6.87 -7.96 9.41
C ILE A 105 7.32 -7.24 8.13
N ALA A 106 7.71 -7.99 7.10
CA ALA A 106 8.17 -7.42 5.83
C ALA A 106 7.05 -6.62 5.13
N ASP A 107 5.83 -7.17 5.09
CA ASP A 107 4.65 -6.51 4.53
C ASP A 107 4.38 -5.16 5.21
N ARG A 108 4.35 -5.14 6.55
CA ARG A 108 4.17 -3.90 7.33
C ARG A 108 5.29 -2.88 7.09
N ALA A 109 6.54 -3.33 6.98
CA ALA A 109 7.68 -2.45 6.74
C ALA A 109 7.62 -1.80 5.34
N LEU A 110 7.28 -2.56 4.30
CA LEU A 110 7.10 -2.05 2.94
C LEU A 110 5.94 -1.07 2.86
N PHE A 111 4.84 -1.38 3.55
CA PHE A 111 3.71 -0.49 3.63
C PHE A 111 4.07 0.83 4.33
N GLN A 112 4.79 0.76 5.47
CA GLN A 112 5.22 1.92 6.22
C GLN A 112 6.21 2.79 5.45
N LEU A 113 7.14 2.20 4.69
CA LEU A 113 8.07 2.93 3.82
C LEU A 113 7.34 3.90 2.88
N GLY A 114 6.26 3.44 2.23
CA GLY A 114 5.47 4.29 1.35
C GLY A 114 4.83 5.47 2.09
N VAL A 115 4.31 5.22 3.29
CA VAL A 115 3.71 6.28 4.14
C VAL A 115 4.76 7.28 4.60
N ASP A 116 5.94 6.82 5.01
CA ASP A 116 7.02 7.69 5.49
C ASP A 116 7.51 8.62 4.38
N LEU A 117 7.68 8.09 3.16
CA LEU A 117 8.10 8.87 2.00
C LEU A 117 7.03 9.89 1.57
N LEU A 118 5.75 9.51 1.57
CA LEU A 118 4.64 10.45 1.30
C LEU A 118 4.57 11.57 2.34
N THR A 119 4.75 11.23 3.61
CA THR A 119 4.75 12.19 4.71
C THR A 119 5.95 13.14 4.61
N SER A 120 7.13 12.62 4.30
CA SER A 120 8.33 13.41 4.08
C SER A 120 8.15 14.40 2.92
N ALA A 121 7.56 13.95 1.81
CA ALA A 121 7.30 14.79 0.64
C ALA A 121 6.30 15.92 0.95
N TYR A 122 5.23 15.62 1.70
CA TYR A 122 4.27 16.63 2.15
C TYR A 122 4.94 17.71 3.02
N ASN A 123 5.80 17.30 3.96
CA ASN A 123 6.52 18.23 4.82
C ASN A 123 7.54 19.09 4.06
N ALA A 124 8.07 18.60 2.94
CA ALA A 124 9.02 19.33 2.09
C ALA A 124 8.34 20.32 1.12
N SER A 125 7.05 20.18 0.86
CA SER A 125 6.25 21.11 0.05
C SER A 125 4.81 21.18 0.56
N PRO A 126 4.56 21.97 1.62
CA PRO A 126 3.22 22.08 2.20
C PRO A 126 2.21 22.83 1.32
N ASP A 127 2.63 23.40 0.18
CA ASP A 127 1.78 24.16 -0.73
C ASP A 127 1.33 23.34 -1.95
N ILE A 128 0.27 22.54 -1.77
CA ILE A 128 -0.73 22.34 -2.82
C ILE A 128 -2.09 22.39 -2.13
N SER A 129 -2.77 23.51 -2.37
CA SER A 129 -4.06 23.92 -1.84
C SER A 129 -5.09 22.80 -1.70
N GLU A 130 -5.82 22.85 -0.59
CA GLU A 130 -7.06 22.10 -0.37
C GLU A 130 -7.90 22.03 -1.66
N PRO A 131 -8.36 20.85 -2.10
CA PRO A 131 -9.45 20.81 -3.06
C PRO A 131 -10.66 21.46 -2.36
N SER A 132 -11.02 22.66 -2.81
CA SER A 132 -12.22 23.34 -2.37
C SER A 132 -13.40 22.42 -2.69
N PHE A 133 -13.93 21.73 -1.68
CA PHE A 133 -15.22 21.09 -1.77
C PHE A 133 -16.25 22.20 -1.90
N THR A 134 -16.50 22.66 -3.13
CA THR A 134 -17.73 23.38 -3.44
C THR A 134 -18.87 22.42 -3.19
N SER A 135 -19.51 22.55 -2.04
CA SER A 135 -20.83 22.00 -1.78
C SER A 135 -21.76 22.58 -2.85
N ALA A 136 -22.07 21.76 -3.86
CA ALA A 136 -23.15 22.05 -4.79
C ALA A 136 -24.45 22.01 -4.00
N SER A 137 -24.87 23.16 -3.45
CA SER A 137 -26.21 23.34 -2.94
C SER A 137 -27.16 23.17 -4.12
N HIS A 138 -27.85 22.04 -4.12
CA HIS A 138 -28.88 21.70 -5.08
C HIS A 138 -29.92 22.81 -5.13
N GLY A 139 -30.13 23.34 -6.33
CA GLY A 139 -31.30 24.14 -6.65
C GLY A 139 -32.56 23.34 -6.32
N LYS A 140 -33.45 23.94 -5.55
CA LYS A 140 -34.84 23.53 -5.49
C LYS A 140 -35.69 24.66 -6.05
N GLY A 141 -35.80 24.67 -7.38
CA GLY A 141 -36.96 25.25 -8.02
C GLY A 141 -38.16 24.33 -7.75
N ALA A 142 -39.22 24.90 -7.18
CA ALA A 142 -40.56 24.35 -7.28
C ALA A 142 -41.53 25.54 -7.28
N SER A 143 -42.07 25.83 -8.46
CA SER A 143 -43.23 26.68 -8.68
C SER A 143 -44.42 26.19 -7.85
N THR A 144 -45.15 27.12 -7.26
CA THR A 144 -46.57 27.44 -7.55
C THR A 144 -46.91 28.77 -6.90
#